data_AF-A0A944WPU2-F1
#
_entry.id   AF-A0A944WPU2-F1
#
_cell.length_a   1.000
_cell.length_b   1.000
_cell.length_c   1.000
_cell.angle_alpha   90.00
_cell.angle_beta   90.00
_cell.angle_gamma   90.00
#
_symmetry.space_group_name_H-M   'P 1'
#
loop_
_entity.id
_entity.type
_entity.pdbx_description
1 polymer ?
#
loop_
_entity_poly.entity_id
_entity_poly.type
_entity_poly.pdbx_seq_one_letter_code
_entity_poly.pdbx_strand_id
1 'polypeptide(L)'
;MAITIFDTPVLSTIMRLGSLLTLRLLGWKLSGKLPAADRFVMIAHPHTASVDLTLMLAVAFAFHLKLHWIGKQSLFAGWRGPFMK
;
A
#
# COMPACT_ATOMS: atom_id res chain seq x y z
N MET A 1 0.73 -9.36 -18.45
CA MET A 1 0.47 -8.40 -17.36
C MET A 1 -0.54 -9.04 -16.44
N ALA A 2 -0.19 -9.31 -15.18
CA ALA A 2 -1.16 -9.77 -14.20
C ALA A 2 -2.01 -8.56 -13.76
N ILE A 3 -3.33 -8.73 -13.65
CA ILE A 3 -4.21 -7.71 -13.07
C ILE A 3 -3.91 -7.66 -11.56
N THR A 4 -3.57 -6.48 -11.05
CA THR A 4 -3.32 -6.30 -9.62
C THR A 4 -4.51 -5.63 -8.92
N ILE A 5 -4.48 -5.61 -7.58
CA ILE A 5 -5.43 -4.86 -6.75
C ILE A 5 -5.42 -3.35 -7.04
N PHE A 6 -4.37 -2.84 -7.68
CA PHE A 6 -4.24 -1.44 -8.08
C PHE A 6 -4.86 -1.14 -9.45
N ASP A 7 -5.05 -2.16 -10.30
CA ASP A 7 -5.58 -2.01 -11.66
C ASP A 7 -7.10 -2.18 -11.74
N THR A 8 -7.71 -2.83 -10.74
CA THR A 8 -9.14 -3.13 -10.72
C THR A 8 -9.96 -1.90 -10.30
N PRO A 9 -10.75 -1.25 -11.19
CA PRO A 9 -11.29 0.09 -10.94
C PRO A 9 -12.17 0.21 -9.69
N VAL A 10 -13.05 -0.77 -9.47
CA VAL A 10 -13.96 -0.78 -8.31
C VAL A 10 -13.19 -1.07 -7.03
N LEU A 11 -12.33 -2.08 -7.05
CA LEU A 11 -11.57 -2.51 -5.88
C LEU A 11 -10.56 -1.43 -5.44
N SER A 12 -9.80 -0.86 -6.37
CA SER A 12 -8.82 0.19 -6.07
C SER A 12 -9.49 1.44 -5.50
N THR A 13 -10.68 1.79 -6.00
CA THR A 13 -11.48 2.89 -5.47
C THR A 13 -11.94 2.61 -4.04
N ILE A 14 -12.48 1.42 -3.76
CA ILE A 14 -12.90 1.02 -2.41
C ILE A 14 -11.70 1.04 -1.45
N MET A 15 -10.57 0.45 -1.86
CA MET A 15 -9.34 0.42 -1.06
C MET A 15 -8.79 1.83 -0.80
N ARG A 16 -8.85 2.72 -1.79
CA ARG A 16 -8.45 4.13 -1.63
C ARG A 16 -9.33 4.85 -0.63
N LEU A 17 -10.65 4.74 -0.75
CA LEU A 17 -11.58 5.38 0.19
C LEU A 17 -11.39 4.84 1.62
N GLY A 18 -11.27 3.51 1.75
CA GLY A 18 -10.96 2.86 3.02
C GLY A 18 -9.64 3.37 3.61
N SER A 19 -8.59 3.45 2.80
CA SER A 19 -7.27 3.94 3.23
C SER A 19 -7.32 5.40 3.69
N LEU A 20 -7.96 6.28 2.93
CA LEU A 20 -8.12 7.69 3.30
C LEU A 20 -8.90 7.85 4.60
N LEU A 21 -9.97 7.06 4.78
CA LEU A 21 -10.77 7.07 6.00
C LEU A 21 -9.95 6.57 7.19
N THR A 22 -9.30 5.41 7.07
CA THR A 22 -8.48 4.82 8.14
C THR A 22 -7.34 5.74 8.54
N LEU A 23 -6.59 6.29 7.58
CA LEU A 23 -5.51 7.24 7.87
C LEU A 23 -6.03 8.47 8.61
N ARG A 24 -7.16 9.03 8.16
CA ARG A 24 -7.78 10.19 8.82
C ARG A 24 -8.27 9.88 10.24
N LEU A 25 -8.90 8.72 10.45
CA LEU A 25 -9.38 8.28 11.77
C LEU A 25 -8.22 8.02 12.74
N LEU A 26 -7.08 7.54 12.25
CA LEU A 26 -5.86 7.37 13.02
C LEU A 26 -5.08 8.69 13.22
N GLY A 27 -5.60 9.82 12.73
CA GLY A 27 -4.96 11.14 12.88
C GLY A 27 -3.81 11.41 11.90
N TRP A 28 -3.61 10.57 10.90
CA TRP A 28 -2.54 10.72 9.92
C TRP A 28 -2.87 11.79 8.89
N LYS A 29 -1.87 12.61 8.56
CA LYS A 29 -1.91 13.57 7.46
C LYS A 29 -0.87 13.16 6.43
N LEU A 30 -1.31 13.00 5.17
CA LEU A 30 -0.42 12.76 4.05
C LEU A 30 0.25 14.08 3.68
N SER A 31 1.59 14.07 3.64
CA SER A 31 2.40 15.23 3.27
C SER A 31 3.43 14.84 2.22
N GLY A 32 3.88 15.82 1.43
CA GLY A 32 4.82 15.63 0.34
C GLY A 32 4.15 15.54 -1.03
N LYS A 33 4.99 15.62 -2.07
CA LYS A 33 4.59 15.42 -3.46
C LYS A 33 5.30 14.18 -3.98
N LEU A 34 4.60 13.43 -4.82
CA LEU A 34 5.22 12.34 -5.54
C LEU A 34 6.24 12.90 -6.54
N PRO A 35 7.34 12.18 -6.80
CA PRO A 35 8.23 12.51 -7.91
C PRO A 35 7.45 12.54 -9.22
N ALA A 36 7.80 13.45 -10.13
CA ALA A 36 7.21 13.49 -11.47
C ALA A 36 7.66 12.34 -12.39
N ALA A 37 8.47 11.41 -11.87
CA ALA A 37 8.99 10.27 -12.61
C ALA A 37 7.95 9.13 -12.66
N ASP A 38 7.84 8.47 -13.81
CA ASP A 38 6.93 7.34 -14.03
C ASP A 38 7.22 6.13 -13.11
N ARG A 39 8.46 6.00 -12.66
CA ARG A 39 8.91 4.95 -11.74
C ARG A 39 9.89 5.54 -10.74
N PHE A 40 9.69 5.23 -9.48
CA PHE A 40 10.57 5.64 -8.39
C PHE A 40 10.56 4.60 -7.28
N VAL A 41 11.57 4.65 -6.41
CA VAL A 41 11.66 3.79 -5.23
C VAL A 41 11.07 4.56 -4.05
N MET A 42 10.07 3.97 -3.39
CA MET A 42 9.55 4.47 -2.13
C MET A 42 10.16 3.65 -0.99
N ILE A 43 10.65 4.33 0.03
CA ILE A 43 11.18 3.70 1.24
C ILE A 43 10.23 4.03 2.39
N ALA A 44 9.66 2.99 3.00
CA ALA A 44 8.90 3.12 4.24
C ALA A 44 9.84 2.79 5.41
N HIS A 45 10.11 3.76 6.28
CA HIS A 45 10.95 3.60 7.47
C HIS A 45 10.34 4.44 8.61
N PRO A 46 10.40 4.00 9.88
CA PRO A 46 11.00 2.79 10.44
C PRO A 46 10.16 1.52 10.28
N HIS A 47 10.81 0.36 10.33
CA HIS A 47 10.14 -0.95 10.41
C HIS A 47 10.08 -1.44 11.85
N THR A 48 9.08 -0.97 12.58
CA THR A 48 8.79 -1.32 13.96
C THR A 48 7.96 -2.61 14.11
N ALA A 49 7.03 -2.90 13.21
CA ALA A 49 6.13 -4.05 13.30
C ALA A 49 5.50 -4.44 11.95
N SER A 50 4.85 -5.61 11.89
CA SER A 50 4.17 -6.06 10.66
C SER A 50 3.01 -5.17 10.19
N VAL A 51 2.56 -4.23 11.04
CA VAL A 51 1.55 -3.22 10.70
C VAL A 51 2.11 -2.12 9.77
N ASP A 52 3.43 -1.93 9.73
CA ASP A 52 4.07 -0.93 8.88
C ASP A 52 3.81 -1.21 7.39
N LEU A 53 3.67 -2.49 7.05
CA LEU A 53 3.23 -2.91 5.73
C LEU A 53 1.81 -2.41 5.42
N THR A 54 0.86 -2.65 6.32
CA THR A 54 -0.53 -2.22 6.12
C THR A 54 -0.61 -0.71 5.96
N LEU A 55 0.19 0.02 6.76
CA LEU A 55 0.30 1.47 6.66
C LEU A 55 0.90 1.90 5.32
N MET A 56 1.99 1.27 4.87
CA MET A 56 2.59 1.52 3.56
C MET A 56 1.59 1.29 2.42
N LEU A 57 0.81 0.21 2.49
CA LEU A 57 -0.22 -0.10 1.50
C LEU A 57 -1.35 0.94 1.50
N ALA A 58 -1.79 1.38 2.69
CA ALA A 58 -2.79 2.44 2.81
C ALA A 58 -2.30 3.77 2.19
N VAL A 59 -1.04 4.13 2.43
CA VAL A 59 -0.40 5.30 1.81
C VAL A 59 -0.33 5.14 0.29
N ALA A 60 0.05 3.96 -0.22
CA ALA A 60 0.08 3.70 -1.66
C ALA A 60 -1.31 3.87 -2.30
N PHE A 61 -2.36 3.32 -1.70
CA PHE A 61 -3.73 3.51 -2.19
C PHE A 61 -4.21 4.96 -2.10
N ALA A 62 -3.87 5.67 -1.02
CA ALA A 62 -4.24 7.08 -0.87
C ALA A 62 -3.61 7.97 -1.95
N PHE A 63 -2.36 7.68 -2.32
CA PHE A 63 -1.64 8.33 -3.42
C PHE A 63 -1.92 7.72 -4.81
N HIS A 64 -2.78 6.70 -4.89
CA HIS A 64 -3.13 6.02 -6.13
C HIS A 64 -1.93 5.38 -6.86
N LEU A 65 -0.95 4.89 -6.10
CA LEU A 65 0.28 4.30 -6.60
C LEU A 65 0.14 2.80 -6.88
N LYS A 66 0.76 2.35 -7.98
CA LYS A 66 0.96 0.92 -8.25
C LYS A 66 2.21 0.42 -7.53
N LEU A 67 2.03 -0.08 -6.33
CA LEU A 67 3.15 -0.52 -5.49
C LEU A 67 3.64 -1.91 -5.90
N HIS A 68 4.94 -2.03 -6.13
CA HIS A 68 5.65 -3.30 -6.19
C HIS A 68 6.64 -3.34 -5.03
N TRP A 69 6.68 -4.45 -4.32
CA TRP A 69 7.42 -4.58 -3.07
C TRP A 69 8.01 -5.97 -2.94
N ILE A 70 9.05 -6.10 -2.13
CA ILE A 70 9.75 -7.35 -1.87
C ILE A 70 9.63 -7.63 -0.38
N GLY A 71 9.10 -8.79 -0.01
CA GLY A 71 8.89 -9.21 1.37
C GLY A 71 9.58 -10.53 1.69
N LYS A 72 9.85 -10.77 2.98
CA LYS A 72 10.36 -12.07 3.44
C LYS A 72 9.34 -13.17 3.20
N GLN A 73 9.80 -14.37 2.82
CA GLN A 73 8.94 -15.54 2.54
C GLN A 73 7.92 -15.84 3.66
N SER A 74 8.27 -15.57 4.92
CA SER A 74 7.38 -15.78 6.07
C SER A 74 6.10 -14.93 6.04
N LEU A 75 6.09 -13.81 5.30
CA LEU A 75 4.90 -12.97 5.13
C LEU A 75 3.84 -13.64 4.25
N PHE A 76 4.25 -14.56 3.39
CA PHE A 76 3.38 -15.27 2.44
C PHE A 76 2.88 -16.62 3.00
N ALA A 77 3.18 -16.93 4.26
CA ALA A 77 2.77 -18.16 4.91
C ALA A 77 1.40 -18.03 5.61
N GLY A 78 0.65 -19.13 5.68
CA GLY A 78 -0.65 -19.20 6.36
C GLY A 78 -1.76 -18.40 5.67
N TRP A 79 -2.70 -17.87 6.46
CA TRP A 79 -3.90 -17.19 5.95
C TRP A 79 -3.61 -15.90 5.17
N ARG A 80 -2.41 -15.31 5.33
CA ARG A 80 -1.99 -14.07 4.65
C ARG A 80 -1.50 -14.31 3.23
N GLY A 81 -1.13 -15.54 2.88
CA GLY A 81 -0.55 -15.90 1.58
C GLY A 81 -1.41 -15.52 0.36
N PRO A 82 -2.72 -15.77 0.33
CA PRO A 82 -3.59 -15.40 -0.80
C PRO A 82 -3.68 -13.89 -1.05
N PHE A 83 -3.46 -13.05 -0.03
CA PHE A 83 -3.55 -11.59 -0.13
C PHE A 83 -2.23 -10.92 -0.52
N MET A 84 -1.11 -11.64 -0.42
CA MET A 84 0.23 -11.09 -0.65
C MET A 84 0.85 -11.54 -1.98
N LYS A 85 0.16 -12.34 -2.80
CA LYS A 85 0.67 -12.79 -4.11
C LYS A 85 0.61 -11.72 -5.19
#